data_AF-A0A174PDD7-F1
#
_entry.id   AF-A0A174PDD7-F1
#
_cell.length_a   1.000
_cell.length_b   1.000
_cell.length_c   1.000
_cell.angle_alpha   90.00
_cell.angle_beta   90.00
_cell.angle_gamma   90.00
#
_symmetry.space_group_name_H-M   'P 1'
#
loop_
_entity.id
_entity.type
_entity.pdbx_description
1 polymer ?
#
loop_
_entity_poly.entity_id
_entity_poly.type
_entity_poly.pdbx_seq_one_letter_code
_entity_poly.pdbx_strand_id
1 'polypeptide(L)'
;MKKKEIVIGVSVLISASLPISVYAASNESMSSRDFIIDETNEFEDIVKQILDVKSKHPEWSEQQISDFMDQIHAIKKDGVIDIWNALTSSEKKLVIRYPFDALKVNKAKEIATKQTERKFGKNGLGDRSDAFRHGIWNAEMTVLIGSEKAELFATAHEDKDTTGNESDGYTKDEHKKMDLHNNEIGRKLGADNLSAPEEKMAEIIYDEIMREDSLFVWLHE
;
A
#
# COMPACT_ATOMS: atom_id res chain seq x y z
N MET A 1 6.30 -42.53 76.08
CA MET A 1 5.32 -43.29 75.28
C MET A 1 5.14 -42.59 73.94
N LYS A 2 5.88 -43.02 72.91
CA LYS A 2 5.94 -42.33 71.61
C LYS A 2 4.98 -42.99 70.62
N LYS A 3 4.30 -42.12 69.87
CA LYS A 3 3.17 -42.37 68.98
C LYS A 3 3.58 -43.06 67.68
N LYS A 4 2.57 -43.72 67.11
CA LYS A 4 2.49 -44.47 65.86
C LYS A 4 2.78 -43.58 64.65
N GLU A 5 3.43 -44.14 63.64
CA GLU A 5 3.21 -43.77 62.24
C GLU A 5 2.92 -45.04 61.44
N ILE A 6 1.79 -45.03 60.75
CA ILE A 6 1.25 -46.10 59.92
C ILE A 6 1.61 -45.77 58.48
N VAL A 7 2.33 -46.67 57.83
CA VAL A 7 2.67 -46.61 56.40
C VAL A 7 1.42 -47.02 55.61
N ILE A 8 0.91 -46.12 54.76
CA ILE A 8 -0.12 -46.43 53.76
C ILE A 8 0.52 -46.24 52.39
N GLY A 9 0.60 -47.34 51.64
CA GLY A 9 1.11 -47.38 50.29
C GLY A 9 0.20 -46.65 49.31
N VAL A 10 0.82 -45.95 48.36
CA VAL A 10 0.16 -45.40 47.17
C VAL A 10 0.77 -46.08 45.96
N SER A 11 -0.05 -46.87 45.27
CA SER A 11 0.24 -47.47 43.98
C SER A 11 0.24 -46.38 42.91
N VAL A 12 1.39 -46.16 42.27
CA VAL A 12 1.48 -45.30 41.07
C VAL A 12 1.47 -46.20 39.84
N LEU A 13 0.40 -46.06 39.06
CA LEU A 13 0.19 -46.68 37.75
C LEU A 13 1.16 -46.07 36.73
N ILE A 14 1.94 -46.92 36.08
CA ILE A 14 2.80 -46.56 34.94
C ILE A 14 1.90 -46.47 33.71
N SER A 15 1.56 -45.26 33.27
CA SER A 15 0.98 -45.01 31.95
C SER A 15 2.10 -44.70 30.96
N ALA A 16 2.26 -45.58 29.97
CA ALA A 16 3.14 -45.37 28.83
C ALA A 16 2.62 -44.19 27.99
N SER A 17 3.40 -43.11 27.90
CA SER A 17 3.15 -42.01 26.96
C SER A 17 3.65 -42.42 25.57
N LEU A 18 2.71 -42.64 24.64
CA LEU A 18 3.03 -42.66 23.21
C LEU A 18 3.29 -41.21 22.77
N PRO A 19 4.30 -40.95 21.90
CA PRO A 19 4.53 -39.62 21.39
C PRO A 19 3.38 -39.22 20.47
N ILE A 20 2.61 -38.20 20.86
CA ILE A 20 1.67 -37.54 19.97
C ILE A 20 2.51 -36.82 18.92
N SER A 21 2.46 -37.30 17.68
CA SER A 21 2.97 -36.57 16.53
C SER A 21 2.11 -35.32 16.37
N VAL A 22 2.63 -34.17 16.79
CA VAL A 22 2.02 -32.88 16.50
C VAL A 22 2.18 -32.63 15.01
N TYR A 23 1.11 -32.82 14.25
CA TYR A 23 1.01 -32.25 12.92
C TYR A 23 0.89 -30.73 13.10
N ALA A 24 1.93 -30.00 12.75
CA ALA A 24 1.82 -28.57 12.50
C ALA A 24 0.81 -28.40 11.36
N ALA A 25 -0.34 -27.81 11.66
CA ALA A 25 -1.24 -27.31 10.62
C ALA A 25 -0.41 -26.34 9.77
N SER A 26 -0.41 -26.57 8.45
CA SER A 26 0.08 -25.58 7.51
C SER A 26 -0.62 -24.26 7.82
N ASN A 27 0.15 -23.20 8.06
CA ASN A 27 -0.36 -21.84 7.96
C ASN A 27 -0.99 -21.74 6.57
N GLU A 28 -2.32 -21.80 6.52
CA GLU A 28 -3.05 -21.24 5.40
C GLU A 28 -2.56 -19.79 5.30
N SER A 29 -1.91 -19.47 4.19
CA SER A 29 -1.62 -18.10 3.84
C SER A 29 -2.93 -17.33 3.96
N MET A 30 -3.02 -16.46 4.95
CA MET A 30 -4.08 -15.48 5.06
C MET A 30 -4.07 -14.73 3.73
N SER A 31 -5.06 -15.06 2.91
CA SER A 31 -5.10 -14.71 1.50
C SER A 31 -5.14 -13.19 1.40
N SER A 32 -4.12 -12.57 0.80
CA SER A 32 -4.10 -11.14 0.47
C SER A 32 -5.31 -10.69 -0.36
N ARG A 33 -6.17 -11.60 -0.81
CA ARG A 33 -7.43 -11.27 -1.48
C ARG A 33 -8.50 -10.71 -0.53
N ASP A 34 -8.58 -11.17 0.72
CA ASP A 34 -9.65 -10.72 1.63
C ASP A 34 -9.36 -9.32 2.18
N PHE A 35 -8.09 -8.98 2.42
CA PHE A 35 -7.67 -7.66 2.90
C PHE A 35 -7.82 -6.57 1.82
N ILE A 36 -7.53 -6.90 0.56
CA ILE A 36 -7.57 -5.92 -0.53
C ILE A 36 -9.01 -5.53 -0.90
N ILE A 37 -9.97 -6.47 -0.80
CA ILE A 37 -11.39 -6.17 -1.07
C ILE A 37 -11.93 -5.16 -0.03
N ASP A 38 -11.43 -5.20 1.20
CA ASP A 38 -11.85 -4.29 2.27
C ASP A 38 -11.38 -2.86 1.99
N GLU A 39 -10.08 -2.65 1.71
CA GLU A 39 -9.53 -1.31 1.43
C GLU A 39 -10.14 -0.64 0.18
N THR A 40 -10.40 -1.40 -0.90
CA THR A 40 -11.02 -0.83 -2.11
C THR A 40 -12.42 -0.28 -1.80
N ASN A 41 -13.21 -1.03 -1.03
CA ASN A 41 -14.55 -0.62 -0.62
C ASN A 41 -14.51 0.60 0.31
N GLU A 42 -13.55 0.66 1.22
CA GLU A 42 -13.37 1.81 2.12
C GLU A 42 -12.98 3.10 1.36
N PHE A 43 -12.09 3.01 0.37
CA PHE A 43 -11.73 4.17 -0.45
C PHE A 43 -12.90 4.63 -1.34
N GLU A 44 -13.69 3.69 -1.88
CA GLU A 44 -14.93 4.02 -2.58
C GLU A 44 -15.92 4.78 -1.68
N ASP A 45 -16.00 4.41 -0.40
CA ASP A 45 -16.87 5.07 0.56
C ASP A 45 -16.40 6.49 0.91
N ILE A 46 -15.09 6.75 0.94
CA ILE A 46 -14.55 8.11 1.02
C ILE A 46 -14.98 8.92 -0.21
N VAL A 47 -14.87 8.35 -1.41
CA VAL A 47 -15.27 9.02 -2.65
C VAL A 47 -16.79 9.31 -2.66
N LYS A 48 -17.62 8.36 -2.21
CA LYS A 48 -19.08 8.58 -2.07
C LYS A 48 -19.40 9.71 -1.10
N GLN A 49 -18.71 9.78 0.04
CA GLN A 49 -18.88 10.87 1.01
C GLN A 49 -18.51 12.23 0.39
N ILE A 50 -17.38 12.31 -0.31
CA ILE A 50 -16.96 13.54 -1.03
C ILE A 50 -18.03 13.98 -2.03
N LEU A 51 -18.58 13.03 -2.82
CA LEU A 51 -19.62 13.34 -3.80
C LEU A 51 -20.91 13.84 -3.14
N ASP A 52 -21.32 13.27 -2.01
CA ASP A 52 -22.46 13.73 -1.22
C ASP A 52 -22.26 15.15 -0.67
N VAL A 53 -21.07 15.44 -0.12
CA VAL A 53 -20.71 16.79 0.34
C VAL A 53 -20.75 17.80 -0.81
N LYS A 54 -20.14 17.47 -1.95
CA LYS A 54 -20.14 18.33 -3.15
C LYS A 54 -21.57 18.57 -3.66
N SER A 55 -22.45 17.57 -3.58
CA SER A 55 -23.85 17.73 -3.98
C SER A 55 -24.64 18.65 -3.05
N LYS A 56 -24.31 18.68 -1.76
CA LYS A 56 -24.97 19.53 -0.75
C LYS A 56 -24.39 20.94 -0.70
N HIS A 57 -23.12 21.09 -1.07
CA HIS A 57 -22.36 22.33 -0.98
C HIS A 57 -21.57 22.60 -2.29
N PRO A 58 -22.26 22.83 -3.43
CA PRO A 58 -21.61 23.04 -4.72
C PRO A 58 -20.72 24.29 -4.77
N GLU A 59 -20.92 25.24 -3.86
CA GLU A 59 -20.15 26.47 -3.73
C GLU A 59 -18.87 26.35 -2.90
N TRP A 60 -18.68 25.23 -2.18
CA TRP A 60 -17.50 25.05 -1.33
C TRP A 60 -16.26 24.82 -2.17
N SER A 61 -15.18 25.49 -1.75
CA SER A 61 -13.84 25.20 -2.23
C SER A 61 -13.37 23.82 -1.77
N GLU A 62 -12.37 23.27 -2.46
CA GLU A 62 -11.72 22.02 -2.07
C GLU A 62 -11.17 22.06 -0.64
N GLN A 63 -10.66 23.22 -0.20
CA GLN A 63 -10.18 23.37 1.18
C GLN A 63 -11.32 23.23 2.18
N GLN A 64 -12.46 23.88 1.93
CA GLN A 64 -13.63 23.78 2.82
C GLN A 64 -14.18 22.34 2.89
N ILE A 65 -14.21 21.64 1.76
CA ILE A 65 -14.60 20.22 1.72
C ILE A 65 -13.58 19.36 2.48
N SER A 66 -12.28 19.60 2.29
CA SER A 66 -11.22 18.88 3.02
C SER A 66 -11.34 19.08 4.53
N ASP A 67 -11.50 20.32 4.99
CA ASP A 67 -11.64 20.65 6.40
C ASP A 67 -12.89 20.00 7.02
N PHE A 68 -13.97 19.90 6.25
CA PHE A 68 -15.19 19.21 6.66
C PHE A 68 -14.99 17.68 6.76
N MET A 69 -14.33 17.08 5.76
CA MET A 69 -13.98 15.66 5.79
C MET A 69 -13.05 15.35 6.99
N ASP A 70 -12.05 16.19 7.26
CA ASP A 70 -11.16 16.05 8.42
C ASP A 70 -11.95 16.04 9.74
N GLN A 71 -12.97 16.92 9.88
CA GLN A 71 -13.83 16.94 11.06
C GLN A 71 -14.67 15.67 11.23
N ILE A 72 -15.24 15.15 10.13
CA ILE A 72 -16.02 13.91 10.18
C ILE A 72 -15.15 12.72 10.57
N HIS A 73 -13.95 12.63 9.98
CA HIS A 73 -13.02 11.52 10.23
C HIS A 73 -12.25 11.66 11.56
N ALA A 74 -12.23 12.84 12.20
CA ALA A 74 -11.69 12.99 13.55
C ALA A 74 -12.59 12.37 14.64
N ILE A 75 -13.88 12.16 14.36
CA ILE A 75 -14.90 11.80 15.37
C ILE A 75 -15.19 10.29 15.42
N LYS A 76 -14.98 9.53 14.34
CA LYS A 76 -15.38 8.11 14.23
C LYS A 76 -14.19 7.16 14.12
N LYS A 77 -13.73 6.54 15.21
CA LYS A 77 -12.67 5.49 15.17
C LYS A 77 -13.12 4.17 14.52
N ASP A 78 -13.24 4.13 13.20
CA ASP A 78 -13.37 2.91 12.38
C ASP A 78 -12.35 2.96 11.21
N GLY A 79 -12.02 1.82 10.57
CA GLY A 79 -10.90 1.65 9.59
C GLY A 79 -10.76 2.70 8.48
N VAL A 80 -11.88 3.29 8.05
CA VAL A 80 -11.95 4.41 7.10
C VAL A 80 -11.17 5.67 7.57
N ILE A 81 -10.94 5.86 8.88
CA ILE A 81 -10.07 6.93 9.43
C ILE A 81 -8.68 6.87 8.81
N ASP A 82 -8.14 5.67 8.64
CA ASP A 82 -6.72 5.50 8.36
C ASP A 82 -6.40 5.90 6.92
N ILE A 83 -7.31 5.63 5.98
CA ILE A 83 -7.10 5.96 4.57
C ILE A 83 -7.15 7.48 4.33
N TRP A 84 -8.18 8.18 4.81
CA TRP A 84 -8.28 9.64 4.59
C TRP A 84 -7.13 10.40 5.26
N ASN A 85 -6.72 9.99 6.47
CA ASN A 85 -5.65 10.66 7.19
C ASN A 85 -4.25 10.29 6.70
N ALA A 86 -4.10 9.17 5.97
CA ALA A 86 -2.85 8.82 5.29
C ALA A 86 -2.58 9.68 4.04
N LEU A 87 -3.61 10.30 3.45
CA LEU A 87 -3.44 11.19 2.31
C LEU A 87 -2.72 12.49 2.70
N THR A 88 -1.81 12.95 1.85
CA THR A 88 -1.24 14.29 1.95
C THR A 88 -2.33 15.35 1.75
N SER A 89 -2.09 16.56 2.24
CA SER A 89 -2.99 17.71 1.99
C SER A 89 -3.19 17.97 0.50
N SER A 90 -2.18 17.69 -0.33
CA SER A 90 -2.23 17.82 -1.78
C SER A 90 -3.06 16.71 -2.42
N GLU A 91 -2.92 15.46 -1.96
CA GLU A 91 -3.74 14.33 -2.40
C GLU A 91 -5.22 14.56 -2.07
N LYS A 92 -5.55 14.99 -0.84
CA LYS A 92 -6.94 15.30 -0.43
C LYS A 92 -7.63 16.24 -1.42
N LYS A 93 -6.96 17.33 -1.83
CA LYS A 93 -7.49 18.28 -2.82
C LYS A 93 -7.73 17.62 -4.17
N LEU A 94 -6.82 16.76 -4.64
CA LEU A 94 -6.97 16.05 -5.90
C LEU A 94 -8.10 15.00 -5.85
N VAL A 95 -8.26 14.28 -4.75
CA VAL A 95 -9.39 13.33 -4.57
C VAL A 95 -10.71 14.08 -4.60
N ILE A 96 -10.80 15.26 -3.97
CA ILE A 96 -12.00 16.10 -4.02
C ILE A 96 -12.25 16.64 -5.44
N ARG A 97 -11.19 17.05 -6.16
CA ARG A 97 -11.29 17.61 -7.50
C ARG A 97 -11.66 16.55 -8.55
N TYR A 98 -11.05 15.38 -8.48
CA TYR A 98 -11.16 14.29 -9.46
C TYR A 98 -11.54 12.94 -8.81
N PRO A 99 -12.73 12.84 -8.17
CA PRO A 99 -13.09 11.66 -7.37
C PRO A 99 -13.06 10.33 -8.14
N PHE A 100 -13.50 10.32 -9.40
CA PHE A 100 -13.48 9.09 -10.22
C PHE A 100 -12.08 8.73 -10.72
N ASP A 101 -11.21 9.71 -10.97
CA ASP A 101 -9.82 9.43 -11.32
C ASP A 101 -9.07 8.93 -10.08
N ALA A 102 -9.38 9.43 -8.89
CA ALA A 102 -8.82 8.94 -7.63
C ALA A 102 -9.11 7.44 -7.42
N LEU A 103 -10.32 6.95 -7.76
CA LEU A 103 -10.61 5.51 -7.73
C LEU A 103 -9.67 4.71 -8.63
N LYS A 104 -9.34 5.24 -9.80
CA LYS A 104 -8.40 4.61 -10.74
C LYS A 104 -6.95 4.70 -10.23
N VAL A 105 -6.57 5.78 -9.54
CA VAL A 105 -5.27 5.90 -8.86
C VAL A 105 -5.12 4.82 -7.80
N ASN A 106 -6.16 4.59 -6.97
CA ASN A 106 -6.15 3.53 -5.98
C ASN A 106 -6.12 2.13 -6.64
N LYS A 107 -6.84 1.93 -7.75
CA LYS A 107 -6.72 0.70 -8.55
C LYS A 107 -5.29 0.48 -9.05
N ALA A 108 -4.64 1.52 -9.59
CA ALA A 108 -3.26 1.45 -10.05
C ALA A 108 -2.30 1.11 -8.91
N LYS A 109 -2.52 1.67 -7.70
CA LYS A 109 -1.76 1.33 -6.48
C LYS A 109 -1.85 -0.17 -6.18
N GLU A 110 -3.05 -0.73 -6.23
CA GLU A 110 -3.24 -2.18 -5.98
C GLU A 110 -2.55 -3.06 -7.03
N ILE A 111 -2.63 -2.68 -8.31
CA ILE A 111 -1.92 -3.38 -9.40
C ILE A 111 -0.43 -3.35 -9.12
N ALA A 112 0.10 -2.17 -8.76
CA ALA A 112 1.52 -1.98 -8.48
C ALA A 112 2.01 -2.87 -7.33
N THR A 113 1.30 -2.86 -6.19
CA THR A 113 1.63 -3.72 -5.05
C THR A 113 1.62 -5.19 -5.43
N LYS A 114 0.55 -5.67 -6.08
CA LYS A 114 0.42 -7.08 -6.49
C LYS A 114 1.52 -7.50 -7.47
N GLN A 115 1.85 -6.65 -8.44
CA GLN A 115 2.90 -6.95 -9.41
C GLN A 115 4.29 -6.94 -8.76
N THR A 116 4.53 -6.03 -7.82
CA THR A 116 5.80 -5.96 -7.08
C THR A 116 6.01 -7.23 -6.26
N GLU A 117 5.01 -7.65 -5.50
CA GLU A 117 5.04 -8.91 -4.73
C GLU A 117 5.24 -10.13 -5.65
N ARG A 118 4.61 -10.17 -6.82
CA ARG A 118 4.79 -11.26 -7.79
C ARG A 118 6.20 -11.33 -8.35
N LYS A 119 6.81 -10.19 -8.70
CA LYS A 119 8.12 -10.14 -9.36
C LYS A 119 9.28 -10.25 -8.37
N PHE A 120 9.14 -9.71 -7.16
CA PHE A 120 10.22 -9.61 -6.18
C PHE A 120 10.01 -10.46 -4.92
N GLY A 121 8.79 -10.94 -4.66
CA GLY A 121 8.45 -11.66 -3.42
C GLY A 121 8.46 -10.80 -2.16
N LYS A 122 8.70 -9.49 -2.30
CA LYS A 122 8.74 -8.49 -1.24
C LYS A 122 8.25 -7.15 -1.77
N ASN A 123 7.94 -6.24 -0.85
CA ASN A 123 7.65 -4.84 -1.14
C ASN A 123 8.58 -3.97 -0.28
N GLY A 124 9.77 -3.70 -0.80
CA GLY A 124 10.84 -3.00 -0.09
C GLY A 124 10.70 -1.48 -0.14
N LEU A 125 11.56 -0.82 0.63
CA LEU A 125 11.74 0.62 0.68
C LEU A 125 13.15 0.90 0.14
N GLY A 126 13.29 1.85 -0.79
CA GLY A 126 14.59 2.28 -1.34
C GLY A 126 15.29 1.27 -2.26
N ASP A 127 14.73 0.09 -2.48
CA ASP A 127 15.34 -0.98 -3.29
C ASP A 127 14.73 -1.12 -4.69
N ARG A 128 15.21 -2.09 -5.48
CA ARG A 128 14.66 -2.34 -6.83
C ARG A 128 13.17 -2.65 -6.86
N SER A 129 12.64 -3.28 -5.82
CA SER A 129 11.20 -3.56 -5.74
C SER A 129 10.40 -2.27 -5.51
N ASP A 130 10.98 -1.30 -4.81
CA ASP A 130 10.41 0.05 -4.66
C ASP A 130 10.40 0.81 -5.99
N ALA A 131 11.55 0.85 -6.67
CA ALA A 131 11.67 1.45 -8.00
C ALA A 131 10.66 0.84 -9.00
N PHE A 132 10.51 -0.49 -8.96
CA PHE A 132 9.52 -1.20 -9.75
C PHE A 132 8.09 -0.78 -9.41
N ARG A 133 7.74 -0.73 -8.12
CA ARG A 133 6.42 -0.32 -7.63
C ARG A 133 6.04 1.07 -8.12
N HIS A 134 6.94 2.05 -8.00
CA HIS A 134 6.72 3.41 -8.47
C HIS A 134 6.57 3.47 -9.99
N GLY A 135 7.40 2.72 -10.72
CA GLY A 135 7.33 2.60 -12.17
C GLY A 135 5.98 2.07 -12.64
N ILE A 136 5.55 0.91 -12.14
CA ILE A 136 4.29 0.29 -12.56
C ILE A 136 3.08 1.11 -12.11
N TRP A 137 3.12 1.71 -10.92
CA TRP A 137 2.03 2.59 -10.48
C TRP A 137 1.83 3.77 -11.44
N ASN A 138 2.92 4.43 -11.86
CA ASN A 138 2.85 5.56 -12.77
C ASN A 138 2.49 5.17 -14.21
N ALA A 139 2.93 4.00 -14.66
CA ALA A 139 2.54 3.46 -15.96
C ALA A 139 1.04 3.15 -16.01
N GLU A 140 0.50 2.47 -15.00
CA GLU A 140 -0.92 2.13 -14.90
C GLU A 140 -1.80 3.38 -14.71
N MET A 141 -1.36 4.35 -13.90
CA MET A 141 -2.04 5.65 -13.83
C MET A 141 -2.08 6.32 -15.21
N THR A 142 -0.98 6.29 -15.95
CA THR A 142 -0.92 6.90 -17.30
C THR A 142 -1.92 6.25 -18.25
N VAL A 143 -2.06 4.92 -18.21
CA VAL A 143 -3.05 4.18 -19.00
C VAL A 143 -4.49 4.54 -18.60
N LEU A 144 -4.76 4.67 -17.30
CA LEU A 144 -6.14 4.81 -16.77
C LEU A 144 -6.67 6.25 -16.77
N ILE A 145 -5.80 7.23 -16.53
CA ILE A 145 -6.17 8.64 -16.30
C ILE A 145 -5.36 9.65 -17.13
N GLY A 146 -4.39 9.17 -17.93
CA GLY A 146 -3.52 10.01 -18.75
C GLY A 146 -2.32 10.59 -17.98
N SER A 147 -1.24 10.89 -18.70
CA SER A 147 0.05 11.29 -18.12
C SER A 147 -0.03 12.55 -17.25
N GLU A 148 -0.79 13.57 -17.67
CA GLU A 148 -0.90 14.83 -16.92
C GLU A 148 -1.50 14.62 -15.53
N LYS A 149 -2.59 13.84 -15.43
CA LYS A 149 -3.20 13.55 -14.13
C LYS A 149 -2.37 12.57 -13.32
N ALA A 150 -1.73 11.59 -13.97
CA ALA A 150 -0.80 10.68 -13.31
C ALA A 150 0.33 11.46 -12.63
N GLU A 151 0.89 12.47 -13.30
CA GLU A 151 1.92 13.34 -12.72
C GLU A 151 1.39 14.13 -11.52
N LEU A 152 0.19 14.72 -11.61
CA LEU A 152 -0.42 15.47 -10.51
C LEU A 152 -0.57 14.60 -9.26
N PHE A 153 -1.15 13.40 -9.40
CA PHE A 153 -1.36 12.48 -8.29
C PHE A 153 -0.04 11.93 -7.73
N ALA A 154 0.88 11.50 -8.58
CA ALA A 154 2.20 11.01 -8.15
C ALA A 154 2.99 12.09 -7.41
N THR A 155 2.99 13.34 -7.91
CA THR A 155 3.70 14.46 -7.27
C THR A 155 3.07 14.82 -5.94
N ALA A 156 1.74 14.80 -5.83
CA ALA A 156 1.03 15.02 -4.58
C ALA A 156 1.33 13.92 -3.53
N HIS A 157 1.56 12.68 -3.97
CA HIS A 157 1.97 11.59 -3.11
C HIS A 157 3.35 11.81 -2.48
N GLU A 158 4.27 12.43 -3.22
CA GLU A 158 5.60 12.78 -2.72
C GLU A 158 5.64 14.08 -1.89
N ASP A 159 4.50 14.75 -1.68
CA ASP A 159 4.38 15.96 -0.86
C ASP A 159 4.33 15.65 0.66
N LYS A 160 5.27 14.81 1.09
CA LYS A 160 5.47 14.39 2.48
C LYS A 160 6.60 15.19 3.14
N ASP A 161 6.65 15.20 4.47
CA ASP A 161 7.76 15.79 5.23
C ASP A 161 9.07 15.05 4.93
N THR A 162 10.06 15.78 4.43
CA THR A 162 11.37 15.24 4.06
C THR A 162 12.42 15.38 5.18
N THR A 163 12.00 15.68 6.41
CA THR A 163 12.90 15.82 7.55
C THR A 163 13.31 14.45 8.12
N GLY A 164 14.62 14.25 8.26
CA GLY A 164 15.19 13.05 8.86
C GLY A 164 15.41 11.90 7.88
N ASN A 165 15.46 10.69 8.44
CA ASN A 165 15.80 9.47 7.70
C ASN A 165 14.66 8.46 7.76
N GLU A 166 14.60 7.61 6.74
CA GLU A 166 13.77 6.41 6.71
C GLU A 166 14.45 5.23 7.43
N SER A 167 13.72 4.13 7.58
CA SER A 167 14.19 2.94 8.32
C SER A 167 15.40 2.23 7.70
N ASP A 168 15.65 2.47 6.41
CA ASP A 168 16.80 1.95 5.67
C ASP A 168 18.08 2.78 5.86
N GLY A 169 17.99 3.90 6.59
CA GLY A 169 19.10 4.78 6.92
C GLY A 169 19.33 5.92 5.93
N TYR A 170 18.64 5.94 4.79
CA TYR A 170 18.68 7.04 3.83
C TYR A 170 17.78 8.19 4.25
N THR A 171 18.06 9.39 3.77
CA THR A 171 17.24 10.57 4.06
C THR A 171 15.91 10.48 3.33
N LYS A 172 14.85 11.05 3.92
CA LYS A 172 13.54 11.13 3.25
C LYS A 172 13.58 11.95 1.94
N ASP A 173 14.51 12.90 1.86
CA ASP A 173 14.76 13.68 0.63
C ASP A 173 15.39 12.82 -0.48
N GLU A 174 16.26 11.86 -0.15
CA GLU A 174 16.80 10.90 -1.12
C GLU A 174 15.72 9.97 -1.66
N HIS A 175 14.84 9.45 -0.80
CA HIS A 175 13.65 8.69 -1.19
C HIS A 175 12.75 9.49 -2.12
N LYS A 176 12.36 10.71 -1.71
CA LYS A 176 11.53 11.59 -2.55
C LYS A 176 12.13 11.83 -3.94
N LYS A 177 13.45 12.01 -4.05
CA LYS A 177 14.13 12.20 -5.34
C LYS A 177 14.10 10.94 -6.20
N MET A 178 14.36 9.78 -5.59
CA MET A 178 14.24 8.47 -6.24
C MET A 178 12.81 8.28 -6.76
N ASP A 179 11.81 8.50 -5.91
CA ASP A 179 10.40 8.31 -6.23
C ASP A 179 9.95 9.23 -7.36
N LEU A 180 10.25 10.54 -7.29
CA LEU A 180 9.92 11.49 -8.36
C LEU A 180 10.53 11.10 -9.71
N HIS A 181 11.79 10.66 -9.72
CA HIS A 181 12.47 10.20 -10.93
C HIS A 181 11.83 8.93 -11.48
N ASN A 182 11.64 7.91 -10.66
CA ASN A 182 11.04 6.63 -11.06
C ASN A 182 9.57 6.81 -11.51
N ASN A 183 8.85 7.73 -10.86
CA ASN A 183 7.49 8.12 -11.25
C ASN A 183 7.49 8.67 -12.70
N GLU A 184 8.44 9.55 -13.06
CA GLU A 184 8.57 10.10 -14.41
C GLU A 184 8.86 9.00 -15.46
N ILE A 185 9.83 8.12 -15.19
CA ILE A 185 10.16 7.02 -16.10
C ILE A 185 8.96 6.08 -16.29
N GLY A 186 8.27 5.73 -15.20
CA GLY A 186 7.03 4.93 -15.25
C GLY A 186 5.96 5.56 -16.12
N ARG A 187 5.70 6.88 -15.98
CA ARG A 187 4.72 7.59 -16.84
C ARG A 187 5.11 7.54 -18.31
N LYS A 188 6.40 7.74 -18.62
CA LYS A 188 6.90 7.67 -20.00
C LYS A 188 6.69 6.29 -20.61
N LEU A 189 7.08 5.22 -19.91
CA LEU A 189 6.87 3.85 -20.38
C LEU A 189 5.39 3.51 -20.54
N GLY A 190 4.54 4.00 -19.62
CA GLY A 190 3.08 3.87 -19.74
C GLY A 190 2.51 4.57 -20.98
N ALA A 191 2.98 5.78 -21.28
CA ALA A 191 2.57 6.54 -22.46
C ALA A 191 3.03 5.88 -23.77
N ASP A 192 4.22 5.30 -23.79
CA ASP A 192 4.76 4.58 -24.95
C ASP A 192 4.04 3.23 -25.19
N ASN A 193 3.31 2.73 -24.19
CA ASN A 193 2.68 1.40 -24.20
C ASN A 193 1.21 1.41 -23.74
N LEU A 194 0.42 2.42 -24.16
CA LEU A 194 -0.97 2.63 -23.68
C LEU A 194 -1.92 1.42 -23.82
N SER A 195 -1.68 0.53 -24.78
CA SER A 195 -2.52 -0.66 -25.01
C SER A 195 -1.95 -1.94 -24.38
N ALA A 196 -0.83 -1.87 -23.66
CA ALA A 196 -0.24 -3.03 -23.03
C ALA A 196 -1.15 -3.50 -21.87
N PRO A 197 -1.46 -4.81 -21.80
CA PRO A 197 -2.10 -5.38 -20.61
C PRO A 197 -1.22 -5.20 -19.37
N GLU A 198 -1.83 -5.17 -18.18
CA GLU A 198 -1.15 -4.97 -16.88
C GLU A 198 0.09 -5.88 -16.71
N GLU A 199 -0.01 -7.16 -17.05
CA GLU A 199 1.13 -8.10 -16.96
C GLU A 199 2.24 -7.75 -17.94
N LYS A 200 1.90 -7.28 -19.15
CA LYS A 200 2.91 -6.86 -20.13
C LYS A 200 3.58 -5.56 -19.71
N MET A 201 2.83 -4.62 -19.13
CA MET A 201 3.40 -3.40 -18.57
C MET A 201 4.37 -3.72 -17.43
N ALA A 202 4.00 -4.65 -16.55
CA ALA A 202 4.87 -5.16 -15.50
C ALA A 202 6.15 -5.81 -16.05
N GLU A 203 6.07 -6.60 -17.12
CA GLU A 203 7.27 -7.13 -17.79
C GLU A 203 8.17 -6.02 -18.35
N ILE A 204 7.62 -5.03 -19.05
CA ILE A 204 8.38 -3.92 -19.65
C ILE A 204 9.19 -3.17 -18.57
N ILE A 205 8.55 -2.86 -17.44
CA ILE A 205 9.20 -2.11 -16.35
C ILE A 205 10.21 -2.97 -15.62
N TYR A 206 9.90 -4.27 -15.41
CA TYR A 206 10.84 -5.19 -14.79
C TYR A 206 12.10 -5.35 -15.64
N ASP A 207 11.93 -5.56 -16.94
CA ASP A 207 13.04 -5.69 -17.88
C ASP A 207 13.90 -4.43 -17.91
N GLU A 208 13.30 -3.23 -17.87
CA GLU A 208 14.03 -1.96 -17.78
C GLU A 208 14.87 -1.85 -16.50
N ILE A 209 14.30 -2.24 -15.34
CA ILE A 209 15.01 -2.22 -14.04
C ILE A 209 16.18 -3.20 -13.98
N MET A 210 16.09 -4.33 -14.69
CA MET A 210 17.13 -5.36 -14.70
C MET A 210 18.30 -5.06 -15.65
N ARG A 211 18.23 -3.97 -16.43
CA ARG A 211 19.34 -3.54 -17.29
C ARG A 211 20.51 -3.01 -16.47
N GLU A 212 21.73 -3.25 -16.95
CA GLU A 212 22.94 -2.65 -16.37
C GLU A 212 22.92 -1.12 -16.44
N ASP A 213 22.31 -0.56 -17.48
CA ASP A 213 22.14 0.87 -17.73
C ASP A 213 20.69 1.34 -17.50
N SER A 214 20.00 0.72 -16.53
CA SER A 214 18.61 1.04 -16.15
C SER A 214 18.37 2.54 -16.02
N LEU A 215 17.26 3.01 -16.59
CA LEU A 215 16.78 4.38 -16.37
C LEU A 215 16.19 4.58 -14.97
N PHE A 216 15.72 3.53 -14.30
CA PHE A 216 15.27 3.57 -12.90
C PHE A 216 16.46 3.62 -11.95
N VAL A 217 16.26 4.29 -10.80
CA VAL A 217 17.26 4.40 -9.73
C VAL A 217 16.72 3.81 -8.44
N TRP A 218 17.62 3.30 -7.60
CA TRP A 218 17.33 2.82 -6.24
C TRP A 218 18.47 3.20 -5.31
N LEU A 219 18.20 3.27 -4.00
CA LEU A 219 19.15 3.70 -2.99
C LEU A 219 20.04 2.55 -2.52
N HIS A 220 19.51 1.33 -2.47
CA HIS A 220 20.26 0.15 -2.07
C HIS A 220 19.71 -1.14 -2.70
N GLU A 221 20.47 -2.24 -2.53
CA GLU A 221 20.13 -3.57 -3.04
C GLU A 221 19.03 -4.27 -2.21
#